data_AF-A0A1V4MR43-F1
#
_entry.id   AF-A0A1V4MR43-F1
#
_cell.length_a   1.000
_cell.length_b   1.000
_cell.length_c   1.000
_cell.angle_alpha   90.00
_cell.angle_beta   90.00
_cell.angle_gamma   90.00
#
_symmetry.space_group_name_H-M   'P 1'
#
loop_
_entity.id
_entity.type
_entity.pdbx_description
1 polymer ?
#
loop_
_entity_poly.entity_id
_entity_poly.type
_entity_poly.pdbx_seq_one_letter_code
_entity_poly.pdbx_strand_id
1 'polypeptide(L)'
;MIYICINVFLICLLSACQPPFMDSSLGKSGCRRCHNVELDAAHDLGCVVCHQGNPEGYSRTQAHDGLVPMPSHPALMAGTCGRCHVREVTAAESSSHFTLSGMIGAVWSGFFPDEQVPTLLELPIEEPPCTEKSLVSDMLRRRCLRCHVYYQGDDYTGTTRNTGCAACHLKIKAEGPWSHRFLKKVPDVRCLSCHYGNFVGWDYYGRFEMDYEDDFRVPLVDGKHIQRPYGLEWHDMAPDVHRMAGMSCTDCHYTGPCNGKDRNATCTDCHLGDNKGSHSGPLMDRKRIGHRPEDADLFDCAVCHAVWAVQDRGRSVIRQDFPDYDDWSYLAIQGSSEVEATVKTYVDLPYEDWVIPRMRDKITGDYRQGLWFEIFAERRWGAVELAENAYGRLAVVRPILDLSLTYVDSGGVVRFDNLQPKSINADPVSGNVTGTGISPLWLPYFPHTIGPADAFRTIYVRSWLNKQFLK
;
A
#
# COMPACT_ATOMS: atom_id res chain seq x y z
N MET A 1 -34.65 37.33 65.81
CA MET A 1 -35.96 37.09 65.19
C MET A 1 -35.96 37.86 63.87
N ILE A 2 -35.72 37.20 62.73
CA ILE A 2 -36.67 36.37 61.96
C ILE A 2 -37.39 37.25 60.89
N TYR A 3 -37.01 36.99 59.61
CA TYR A 3 -37.84 37.01 58.39
C TYR A 3 -38.25 38.40 57.82
N ILE A 4 -38.28 38.74 56.53
CA ILE A 4 -38.11 38.08 55.21
C ILE A 4 -37.81 39.23 54.22
N CYS A 5 -36.80 39.10 53.36
CA CYS A 5 -36.74 39.85 52.09
C CYS A 5 -36.95 38.86 50.94
N ILE A 6 -38.08 38.98 50.26
CA ILE A 6 -38.45 38.22 49.07
C ILE A 6 -37.48 38.60 47.94
N ASN A 7 -36.60 37.67 47.55
CA ASN A 7 -35.83 37.75 46.31
C ASN A 7 -36.64 37.09 45.20
N VAL A 8 -37.16 37.90 44.28
CA VAL A 8 -37.59 37.44 42.96
C VAL A 8 -36.33 37.43 42.08
N PHE A 9 -35.74 36.25 41.90
CA PHE A 9 -34.72 36.02 40.87
C PHE A 9 -35.02 34.69 40.19
N LEU A 10 -35.88 34.77 39.17
CA LEU A 10 -36.09 33.69 38.21
C LEU A 10 -35.06 33.87 37.09
N ILE A 11 -33.83 33.36 37.29
CA ILE A 11 -32.89 33.14 36.18
C ILE A 11 -33.06 31.68 35.72
N CYS A 12 -33.66 31.51 34.56
CA CYS A 12 -33.59 30.29 33.77
C CYS A 12 -32.14 30.05 33.32
N LEU A 13 -31.47 29.06 33.89
CA LEU A 13 -30.25 28.47 33.32
C LEU A 13 -30.65 27.29 32.42
N LEU A 14 -31.00 27.61 31.17
CA LEU A 14 -30.97 26.69 30.04
C LEU A 14 -30.20 27.39 28.91
N SER A 15 -28.88 27.40 29.00
CA SER A 15 -28.03 27.85 27.89
C SER A 15 -27.91 26.73 26.86
N ALA A 16 -28.93 26.65 26.01
CA ALA A 16 -28.86 25.96 24.73
C ALA A 16 -27.85 26.69 23.83
N CYS A 17 -26.81 25.98 23.38
CA CYS A 17 -26.05 26.39 22.19
C CYS A 17 -26.94 26.19 20.96
N GLN A 18 -27.56 27.26 20.47
CA GLN A 18 -28.11 27.32 19.11
C GLN A 18 -27.19 28.18 18.24
N PRO A 19 -26.54 27.63 17.19
CA PRO A 19 -25.86 28.45 16.20
C PRO A 19 -26.88 29.06 15.20
N PRO A 20 -26.57 30.24 14.62
CA PRO A 20 -27.49 30.97 13.77
C PRO A 20 -27.55 30.30 12.39
N PHE A 21 -28.72 29.81 12.04
CA PHE A 21 -29.04 29.36 10.69
C PHE A 21 -29.77 30.48 9.94
N MET A 22 -29.31 30.75 8.71
CA MET A 22 -30.09 31.08 7.50
C MET A 22 -29.94 32.48 6.84
N ASP A 23 -29.35 32.56 5.62
CA ASP A 23 -29.95 33.25 4.43
C ASP A 23 -29.38 32.85 3.03
N SER A 24 -30.09 31.97 2.32
CA SER A 24 -30.15 31.64 0.86
C SER A 24 -30.98 30.34 0.67
N SER A 25 -31.73 30.21 -0.42
CA SER A 25 -32.76 29.17 -0.61
C SER A 25 -32.32 27.88 -1.33
N LEU A 26 -31.09 27.80 -1.84
CA LEU A 26 -30.53 26.59 -2.47
C LEU A 26 -29.32 26.00 -1.71
N GLY A 27 -28.92 26.60 -0.58
CA GLY A 27 -27.81 26.14 0.27
C GLY A 27 -28.21 25.41 1.56
N LYS A 28 -29.51 25.08 1.77
CA LYS A 28 -30.03 24.74 3.11
C LYS A 28 -31.12 23.67 3.17
N SER A 29 -30.96 22.56 2.48
CA SER A 29 -31.77 21.36 2.70
C SER A 29 -30.87 20.15 2.99
N GLY A 30 -31.38 19.22 3.81
CA GLY A 30 -30.68 17.97 4.10
C GLY A 30 -29.37 18.12 4.88
N CYS A 31 -28.38 17.31 4.51
CA CYS A 31 -27.08 17.18 5.18
C CYS A 31 -26.18 18.43 5.04
N ARG A 32 -26.35 19.23 3.97
CA ARG A 32 -25.54 20.44 3.72
C ARG A 32 -25.81 21.57 4.72
N ARG A 33 -26.86 21.44 5.54
CA ARG A 33 -27.10 22.33 6.69
C ARG A 33 -25.93 22.33 7.68
N CYS A 34 -25.32 21.17 7.90
CA CYS A 34 -24.23 21.00 8.88
C CYS A 34 -22.88 20.69 8.22
N HIS A 35 -22.88 20.17 6.99
CA HIS A 35 -21.67 19.75 6.29
C HIS A 35 -21.33 20.69 5.13
N ASN A 36 -20.17 21.33 5.22
CA ASN A 36 -19.58 22.06 4.10
C ASN A 36 -18.66 21.12 3.31
N VAL A 37 -19.14 20.63 2.15
CA VAL A 37 -18.42 19.69 1.29
C VAL A 37 -18.25 20.26 -0.12
N GLU A 38 -17.11 20.00 -0.73
CA GLU A 38 -16.84 20.32 -2.14
C GLU A 38 -17.17 19.11 -3.00
N LEU A 39 -18.03 19.28 -4.01
CA LEU A 39 -18.45 18.23 -4.94
C LEU A 39 -17.97 18.55 -6.36
N ASP A 40 -17.77 17.52 -7.20
CA ASP A 40 -17.71 17.70 -8.64
C ASP A 40 -19.10 17.67 -9.27
N ALA A 41 -19.22 18.20 -10.49
CA ALA A 41 -20.50 18.31 -11.19
C ALA A 41 -21.16 16.95 -11.51
N ALA A 42 -20.39 15.88 -11.67
CA ALA A 42 -20.95 14.56 -11.97
C ALA A 42 -21.51 13.86 -10.72
N HIS A 43 -21.01 14.24 -9.54
CA HIS A 43 -21.44 13.71 -8.24
C HIS A 43 -22.17 14.73 -7.37
N ASP A 44 -22.69 15.82 -7.95
CA ASP A 44 -23.58 16.77 -7.26
C ASP A 44 -24.99 16.18 -7.07
N LEU A 45 -25.06 15.11 -6.28
CA LEU A 45 -26.25 14.34 -5.97
C LEU A 45 -26.66 14.57 -4.50
N GLY A 46 -27.86 14.13 -4.14
CA GLY A 46 -28.27 14.08 -2.73
C GLY A 46 -27.34 13.18 -1.92
N CYS A 47 -26.87 13.62 -0.75
CA CYS A 47 -25.86 12.91 0.05
C CYS A 47 -26.28 11.46 0.38
N VAL A 48 -27.57 11.25 0.60
CA VAL A 48 -28.20 9.96 0.93
C VAL A 48 -28.12 8.94 -0.21
N VAL A 49 -27.85 9.38 -1.45
CA VAL A 49 -27.67 8.49 -2.61
C VAL A 49 -26.50 7.54 -2.38
N CYS A 50 -25.43 8.03 -1.78
CA CYS A 50 -24.24 7.24 -1.45
C CYS A 50 -24.21 6.88 0.04
N HIS A 51 -24.37 7.89 0.90
CA HIS A 51 -24.15 7.75 2.34
C HIS A 51 -25.36 7.26 3.12
N GLN A 52 -26.54 7.07 2.50
CA GLN A 52 -27.78 6.76 3.22
C GLN A 52 -28.04 7.79 4.33
N GLY A 53 -28.61 7.39 5.46
CA GLY A 53 -29.00 8.30 6.54
C GLY A 53 -30.38 8.94 6.35
N ASN A 54 -30.74 9.82 7.27
CA ASN A 54 -32.01 10.55 7.25
C ASN A 54 -31.78 12.03 6.91
N PRO A 55 -32.11 12.50 5.69
CA PRO A 55 -31.87 13.88 5.29
C PRO A 55 -32.73 14.88 6.08
N GLU A 56 -33.87 14.44 6.61
CA GLU A 56 -34.80 15.26 7.38
C GLU A 56 -34.45 15.34 8.88
N GLY A 57 -33.48 14.56 9.35
CA GLY A 57 -33.04 14.60 10.74
C GLY A 57 -32.50 15.98 11.13
N TYR A 58 -32.89 16.51 12.31
CA TYR A 58 -32.45 17.83 12.78
C TYR A 58 -31.31 17.75 13.82
N SER A 59 -31.06 16.57 14.38
CA SER A 59 -29.92 16.29 15.24
C SER A 59 -28.91 15.38 14.56
N ARG A 60 -27.65 15.39 15.03
CA ARG A 60 -26.60 14.48 14.55
C ARG A 60 -27.06 13.02 14.60
N THR A 61 -27.67 12.61 15.71
CA THR A 61 -28.16 11.23 15.90
C THR A 61 -29.26 10.89 14.91
N GLN A 62 -30.25 11.77 14.73
CA GLN A 62 -31.35 11.52 13.79
C GLN A 62 -30.87 11.50 12.34
N ALA A 63 -30.03 12.46 11.95
CA ALA A 63 -29.58 12.59 10.57
C ALA A 63 -28.62 11.47 10.15
N HIS A 64 -27.80 10.98 11.10
CA HIS A 64 -26.84 9.91 10.85
C HIS A 64 -27.37 8.50 11.17
N ASP A 65 -28.65 8.37 11.52
CA ASP A 65 -29.27 7.06 11.70
C ASP A 65 -29.25 6.28 10.38
N GLY A 66 -28.56 5.12 10.36
CA GLY A 66 -28.32 4.35 9.14
C GLY A 66 -27.31 4.95 8.15
N LEU A 67 -26.49 5.93 8.56
CA LEU A 67 -25.46 6.52 7.70
C LEU A 67 -24.33 5.52 7.40
N VAL A 68 -23.94 5.45 6.13
CA VAL A 68 -22.77 4.75 5.63
C VAL A 68 -21.60 5.74 5.47
N PRO A 69 -20.55 5.67 6.30
CA PRO A 69 -19.45 6.64 6.26
C PRO A 69 -18.54 6.46 5.05
N MET A 70 -18.31 5.22 4.60
CA MET A 70 -17.43 4.87 3.48
C MET A 70 -18.20 4.15 2.37
N PRO A 71 -19.03 4.86 1.60
CA PRO A 71 -19.92 4.22 0.64
C PRO A 71 -19.18 3.61 -0.55
N SER A 72 -17.94 4.02 -0.82
CA SER A 72 -17.08 3.45 -1.86
C SER A 72 -16.31 2.22 -1.40
N HIS A 73 -16.45 1.80 -0.13
CA HIS A 73 -15.80 0.60 0.38
C HIS A 73 -16.15 -0.60 -0.51
N PRO A 74 -15.23 -1.54 -0.80
CA PRO A 74 -15.51 -2.59 -1.77
C PRO A 74 -16.70 -3.49 -1.44
N ALA A 75 -17.00 -3.67 -0.14
CA ALA A 75 -18.22 -4.37 0.31
C ALA A 75 -19.54 -3.64 -0.03
N LEU A 76 -19.48 -2.37 -0.41
CA LEU A 76 -20.65 -1.49 -0.62
C LEU A 76 -20.68 -0.88 -2.03
N MET A 77 -19.55 -0.81 -2.72
CA MET A 77 -19.39 -0.08 -3.99
C MET A 77 -20.34 -0.54 -5.10
N ALA A 78 -20.73 -1.82 -5.14
CA ALA A 78 -21.72 -2.33 -6.10
C ALA A 78 -23.10 -1.70 -5.90
N GLY A 79 -23.50 -1.53 -4.63
CA GLY A 79 -24.77 -0.93 -4.26
C GLY A 79 -24.77 0.60 -4.29
N THR A 80 -23.61 1.25 -4.39
CA THR A 80 -23.45 2.72 -4.39
C THR A 80 -22.96 3.22 -5.76
N CYS A 81 -21.67 3.02 -6.07
CA CYS A 81 -21.05 3.40 -7.33
C CYS A 81 -21.62 2.61 -8.51
N GLY A 82 -21.90 1.32 -8.31
CA GLY A 82 -22.38 0.40 -9.34
C GLY A 82 -23.77 0.74 -9.89
N ARG A 83 -24.54 1.61 -9.24
CA ARG A 83 -25.82 2.11 -9.78
C ARG A 83 -25.64 2.90 -11.08
N CYS A 84 -24.51 3.58 -11.23
CA CYS A 84 -24.16 4.39 -12.40
C CYS A 84 -22.94 3.85 -13.15
N HIS A 85 -21.99 3.22 -12.45
CA HIS A 85 -20.71 2.74 -12.95
C HIS A 85 -20.62 1.21 -12.91
N VAL A 86 -21.65 0.51 -13.44
CA VAL A 86 -21.72 -0.96 -13.43
C VAL A 86 -20.47 -1.59 -14.04
N ARG A 87 -20.02 -1.07 -15.18
CA ARG A 87 -18.89 -1.63 -15.93
C ARG A 87 -17.58 -1.51 -15.15
N GLU A 88 -17.32 -0.35 -14.56
CA GLU A 88 -16.10 -0.08 -13.80
C GLU A 88 -16.07 -0.92 -12.52
N VAL A 89 -17.21 -1.06 -11.83
CA VAL A 89 -17.30 -1.91 -10.62
C VAL A 89 -17.09 -3.38 -10.96
N THR A 90 -17.74 -3.91 -11.99
CA THR A 90 -17.54 -5.31 -12.41
C THR A 90 -16.09 -5.58 -12.84
N ALA A 91 -15.43 -4.63 -13.51
CA ALA A 91 -14.01 -4.77 -13.84
C ALA A 91 -13.14 -4.79 -12.57
N ALA A 92 -13.41 -3.88 -11.63
CA ALA A 92 -12.67 -3.75 -10.38
C ALA A 92 -12.69 -5.03 -9.54
N GLU A 93 -13.81 -5.75 -9.46
CA GLU A 93 -13.97 -7.00 -8.71
C GLU A 93 -12.93 -8.08 -9.09
N SER A 94 -12.52 -8.12 -10.36
CA SER A 94 -11.54 -9.08 -10.88
C SER A 94 -10.11 -8.55 -10.92
N SER A 95 -9.91 -7.27 -10.60
CA SER A 95 -8.61 -6.61 -10.74
C SER A 95 -7.63 -6.99 -9.63
N SER A 96 -6.33 -6.92 -9.92
CA SER A 96 -5.27 -7.19 -8.93
C SER A 96 -5.29 -6.23 -7.75
N HIS A 97 -5.80 -5.00 -7.90
CA HIS A 97 -5.86 -4.02 -6.81
C HIS A 97 -6.94 -4.33 -5.76
N PHE A 98 -8.01 -5.04 -6.16
CA PHE A 98 -9.10 -5.43 -5.27
C PHE A 98 -9.00 -6.87 -4.77
N THR A 99 -8.32 -7.72 -5.53
CA THR A 99 -8.13 -9.14 -5.15
C THR A 99 -6.80 -9.38 -4.43
N LEU A 100 -5.76 -8.56 -4.71
CA LEU A 100 -4.37 -8.79 -4.32
C LEU A 100 -3.88 -10.23 -4.54
N SER A 101 -4.45 -10.92 -5.53
CA SER A 101 -4.20 -12.35 -5.80
C SER A 101 -2.73 -12.66 -6.05
N GLY A 102 -1.98 -11.76 -6.70
CA GLY A 102 -0.54 -11.91 -6.92
C GLY A 102 0.28 -11.88 -5.62
N MET A 103 -0.02 -10.93 -4.72
CA MET A 103 0.69 -10.83 -3.42
C MET A 103 0.31 -11.98 -2.50
N ILE A 104 -0.98 -12.28 -2.37
CA ILE A 104 -1.47 -13.39 -1.56
C ILE A 104 -0.94 -14.71 -2.11
N GLY A 105 -1.01 -14.93 -3.42
CA GLY A 105 -0.50 -16.13 -4.08
C GLY A 105 1.00 -16.32 -3.88
N ALA A 106 1.81 -15.26 -4.08
CA ALA A 106 3.26 -15.35 -3.90
C ALA A 106 3.63 -15.74 -2.46
N VAL A 107 3.04 -15.07 -1.46
CA VAL A 107 3.33 -15.37 -0.04
C VAL A 107 2.77 -16.75 0.34
N TRP A 108 1.49 -17.02 0.03
CA TRP A 108 0.82 -18.26 0.43
C TRP A 108 1.47 -19.49 -0.20
N SER A 109 1.72 -19.49 -1.51
CA SER A 109 2.43 -20.58 -2.18
C SER A 109 3.88 -20.71 -1.73
N GLY A 110 4.50 -19.62 -1.25
CA GLY A 110 5.81 -19.67 -0.61
C GLY A 110 5.82 -20.52 0.66
N PHE A 111 4.83 -20.37 1.54
CA PHE A 111 4.71 -21.17 2.77
C PHE A 111 4.04 -22.54 2.54
N PHE A 112 3.12 -22.62 1.58
CA PHE A 112 2.23 -23.77 1.36
C PHE A 112 2.11 -24.10 -0.14
N PRO A 113 3.18 -24.64 -0.77
CA PRO A 113 3.21 -24.86 -2.23
C PRO A 113 2.16 -25.85 -2.74
N ASP A 114 1.77 -26.83 -1.92
CA ASP A 114 0.80 -27.88 -2.30
C ASP A 114 -0.65 -27.52 -1.94
N GLU A 115 -0.89 -26.33 -1.41
CA GLU A 115 -2.20 -25.90 -0.93
C GLU A 115 -2.88 -24.97 -1.93
N GLN A 116 -4.22 -25.01 -1.94
CA GLN A 116 -4.99 -24.03 -2.68
C GLN A 116 -4.78 -22.64 -2.07
N VAL A 117 -4.49 -21.66 -2.93
CA VAL A 117 -4.37 -20.25 -2.53
C VAL A 117 -5.75 -19.71 -2.20
N PRO A 118 -5.99 -19.20 -0.97
CA PRO A 118 -7.24 -18.56 -0.62
C PRO A 118 -7.38 -17.23 -1.35
N THR A 119 -8.61 -16.85 -1.69
CA THR A 119 -8.88 -15.45 -2.07
C THR A 119 -8.73 -14.52 -0.86
N LEU A 120 -8.68 -13.21 -1.11
CA LEU A 120 -8.60 -12.18 -0.07
C LEU A 120 -9.62 -12.37 1.08
N LEU A 121 -10.86 -12.72 0.73
CA LEU A 121 -11.94 -12.88 1.71
C LEU A 121 -11.97 -14.26 2.36
N GLU A 122 -11.28 -15.24 1.77
CA GLU A 122 -11.13 -16.61 2.30
C GLU A 122 -9.89 -16.78 3.17
N LEU A 123 -9.02 -15.77 3.26
CA LEU A 123 -7.88 -15.76 4.17
C LEU A 123 -8.35 -16.08 5.60
N PRO A 124 -7.86 -17.17 6.23
CA PRO A 124 -8.33 -17.63 7.53
C PRO A 124 -8.27 -16.56 8.62
N ILE A 125 -9.27 -16.58 9.50
CA ILE A 125 -9.30 -15.74 10.70
C ILE A 125 -9.34 -16.68 11.90
N GLU A 126 -8.29 -16.69 12.70
CA GLU A 126 -8.16 -17.51 13.91
C GLU A 126 -7.46 -16.68 14.99
N GLU A 127 -7.98 -16.70 16.21
CA GLU A 127 -7.48 -15.89 17.31
C GLU A 127 -7.44 -16.71 18.62
N PRO A 128 -6.25 -17.01 19.17
CA PRO A 128 -4.92 -16.80 18.58
C PRO A 128 -4.65 -17.73 17.37
N PRO A 129 -3.71 -17.39 16.47
CA PRO A 129 -3.35 -18.21 15.32
C PRO A 129 -2.55 -19.43 15.79
N CYS A 130 -3.20 -20.59 15.92
CA CYS A 130 -2.57 -21.79 16.44
C CYS A 130 -1.91 -22.65 15.34
N THR A 131 -2.05 -22.27 14.07
CA THR A 131 -1.51 -23.00 12.91
C THR A 131 -0.63 -22.10 12.04
N GLU A 132 0.34 -22.68 11.30
CA GLU A 132 1.16 -21.93 10.33
C GLU A 132 0.28 -21.11 9.35
N LYS A 133 -0.79 -21.72 8.83
CA LYS A 133 -1.73 -21.08 7.90
C LYS A 133 -2.43 -19.88 8.53
N SER A 134 -2.89 -20.03 9.78
CA SER A 134 -3.51 -18.92 10.51
C SER A 134 -2.53 -17.79 10.81
N LEU A 135 -1.26 -18.10 11.10
CA LEU A 135 -0.22 -17.10 11.35
C LEU A 135 0.12 -16.30 10.08
N VAL A 136 0.32 -16.99 8.95
CA VAL A 136 0.58 -16.36 7.64
C VAL A 136 -0.61 -15.50 7.22
N SER A 137 -1.84 -16.00 7.41
CA SER A 137 -3.06 -15.22 7.14
C SER A 137 -3.13 -13.98 8.01
N ASP A 138 -2.88 -14.11 9.31
CA ASP A 138 -2.90 -12.98 10.25
C ASP A 138 -1.85 -11.92 9.92
N MET A 139 -0.63 -12.33 9.55
CA MET A 139 0.42 -11.44 9.05
C MET A 139 -0.03 -10.69 7.79
N LEU A 140 -0.57 -11.41 6.80
CA LEU A 140 -1.09 -10.80 5.57
C LEU A 140 -2.15 -9.73 5.93
N ARG A 141 -3.17 -10.12 6.70
CA ARG A 141 -4.33 -9.27 7.01
C ARG A 141 -4.00 -8.05 7.85
N ARG A 142 -3.01 -8.12 8.74
CA ARG A 142 -2.70 -7.03 9.70
C ARG A 142 -1.44 -6.23 9.36
N ARG A 143 -0.43 -6.85 8.73
CA ARG A 143 0.85 -6.20 8.38
C ARG A 143 1.02 -5.96 6.88
N CYS A 144 0.81 -6.95 6.01
CA CYS A 144 1.15 -6.80 4.59
C CYS A 144 0.07 -6.06 3.78
N LEU A 145 -1.21 -6.34 4.04
CA LEU A 145 -2.33 -5.81 3.27
C LEU A 145 -2.78 -4.39 3.67
N ARG A 146 -1.90 -3.63 4.34
CA ARG A 146 -2.11 -2.21 4.72
C ARG A 146 -2.28 -1.27 3.51
N CYS A 147 -1.82 -1.69 2.34
CA CYS A 147 -2.04 -0.94 1.09
C CYS A 147 -3.38 -1.25 0.41
N HIS A 148 -4.16 -2.22 0.91
CA HIS A 148 -5.38 -2.65 0.24
C HIS A 148 -6.49 -1.59 0.30
N VAL A 149 -7.38 -1.60 -0.70
CA VAL A 149 -8.47 -0.61 -0.84
C VAL A 149 -9.63 -0.79 0.15
N TYR A 150 -9.58 -1.80 1.02
CA TYR A 150 -10.49 -1.93 2.17
C TYR A 150 -10.06 -1.03 3.34
N TYR A 151 -8.78 -0.65 3.38
CA TYR A 151 -8.21 0.13 4.46
C TYR A 151 -7.89 1.55 4.01
N GLN A 152 -8.18 2.50 4.88
CA GLN A 152 -7.96 3.94 4.68
C GLN A 152 -6.47 4.35 4.72
N GLY A 153 -5.56 3.39 4.82
CA GLY A 153 -4.14 3.62 5.00
C GLY A 153 -3.79 4.00 6.44
N ASP A 154 -2.50 3.98 6.74
CA ASP A 154 -1.97 4.43 8.02
C ASP A 154 -2.14 5.93 8.22
N ASP A 155 -2.08 6.36 9.47
CA ASP A 155 -2.29 7.74 9.89
C ASP A 155 -1.05 8.61 9.64
N TYR A 156 -0.59 8.60 8.39
CA TYR A 156 0.44 9.49 7.87
C TYR A 156 -0.13 10.26 6.67
N THR A 157 0.22 11.54 6.57
CA THR A 157 -0.39 12.48 5.61
C THR A 157 -0.29 12.03 4.14
N GLY A 158 0.73 11.24 3.79
CA GLY A 158 0.95 10.67 2.45
C GLY A 158 0.27 9.33 2.21
N THR A 159 -0.12 8.59 3.25
CA THR A 159 -0.73 7.26 3.13
C THR A 159 -2.24 7.27 3.33
N THR A 160 -2.76 8.24 4.10
CA THR A 160 -4.19 8.34 4.38
C THR A 160 -4.99 8.59 3.09
N ARG A 161 -6.05 7.80 2.92
CA ARG A 161 -6.91 7.78 1.74
C ARG A 161 -8.29 7.25 2.12
N ASN A 162 -9.24 7.29 1.20
CA ASN A 162 -10.54 6.63 1.40
C ASN A 162 -10.47 5.19 0.89
N THR A 163 -11.59 4.47 0.86
CA THR A 163 -11.66 3.05 0.46
C THR A 163 -12.29 2.86 -0.92
N GLY A 164 -12.02 1.71 -1.54
CA GLY A 164 -12.44 1.33 -2.90
C GLY A 164 -12.24 2.43 -3.92
N CYS A 165 -13.28 2.81 -4.67
CA CYS A 165 -13.18 3.79 -5.75
C CYS A 165 -12.62 5.15 -5.28
N ALA A 166 -12.97 5.57 -4.07
CA ALA A 166 -12.52 6.86 -3.52
C ALA A 166 -11.06 6.85 -3.07
N ALA A 167 -10.42 5.68 -2.90
CA ALA A 167 -8.99 5.57 -2.60
C ALA A 167 -8.15 6.26 -3.69
N CYS A 168 -8.56 6.10 -4.96
CA CYS A 168 -7.85 6.66 -6.11
C CYS A 168 -8.50 7.96 -6.62
N HIS A 169 -9.83 8.01 -6.68
CA HIS A 169 -10.51 9.09 -7.39
C HIS A 169 -10.80 10.31 -6.53
N LEU A 170 -10.88 10.20 -5.20
CA LEU A 170 -11.22 11.35 -4.38
C LEU A 170 -10.08 12.38 -4.40
N LYS A 171 -10.34 13.68 -4.45
CA LYS A 171 -9.27 14.70 -4.36
C LYS A 171 -8.69 14.77 -2.94
N ILE A 172 -7.37 14.91 -2.81
CA ILE A 172 -6.73 15.16 -1.50
C ILE A 172 -7.11 16.57 -1.04
N LYS A 173 -7.48 16.71 0.23
CA LYS A 173 -7.62 18.01 0.89
C LYS A 173 -6.52 18.14 1.94
N ALA A 174 -5.84 19.27 1.97
CA ALA A 174 -4.71 19.49 2.88
C ALA A 174 -5.15 19.58 4.36
N GLU A 175 -6.34 20.14 4.62
CA GLU A 175 -6.90 20.29 5.96
C GLU A 175 -8.44 20.18 5.93
N GLY A 176 -9.03 19.66 7.01
CA GLY A 176 -10.48 19.48 7.16
C GLY A 176 -11.04 18.20 6.53
N PRO A 177 -12.38 18.05 6.46
CA PRO A 177 -13.00 16.82 5.96
C PRO A 177 -12.65 16.56 4.49
N TRP A 178 -12.57 15.28 4.11
CA TRP A 178 -12.27 14.85 2.74
C TRP A 178 -13.09 15.63 1.69
N SER A 179 -12.41 16.08 0.63
CA SER A 179 -13.09 16.60 -0.56
C SER A 179 -14.02 15.51 -1.10
N HIS A 180 -15.21 15.87 -1.58
CA HIS A 180 -16.10 14.95 -2.31
C HIS A 180 -16.00 15.17 -3.83
N ARG A 181 -14.89 15.79 -4.28
CA ARG A 181 -14.59 15.97 -5.70
C ARG A 181 -13.86 14.74 -6.23
N PHE A 182 -14.52 13.97 -7.09
CA PHE A 182 -13.91 12.84 -7.78
C PHE A 182 -13.15 13.31 -9.02
N LEU A 183 -11.94 12.78 -9.20
CA LEU A 183 -11.02 13.13 -10.26
C LEU A 183 -11.08 12.06 -11.34
N LYS A 184 -11.36 12.48 -12.57
CA LYS A 184 -11.29 11.60 -13.75
C LYS A 184 -9.85 11.16 -14.04
N LYS A 185 -8.90 12.10 -14.05
CA LYS A 185 -7.46 11.81 -14.14
C LYS A 185 -6.90 11.71 -12.72
N VAL A 186 -6.47 10.51 -12.35
CA VAL A 186 -5.89 10.23 -11.03
C VAL A 186 -4.46 10.78 -10.99
N PRO A 187 -4.12 11.68 -10.06
CA PRO A 187 -2.76 12.17 -9.92
C PRO A 187 -1.88 11.13 -9.20
N ASP A 188 -0.59 11.10 -9.51
CA ASP A 188 0.36 10.09 -8.98
C ASP A 188 0.37 10.00 -7.46
N VAL A 189 0.18 11.11 -6.75
CA VAL A 189 0.08 11.11 -5.27
C VAL A 189 -0.97 10.14 -4.73
N ARG A 190 -2.01 9.82 -5.51
CA ARG A 190 -3.00 8.79 -5.15
C ARG A 190 -2.45 7.38 -5.31
N CYS A 191 -1.67 7.12 -6.35
CA CYS A 191 -0.94 5.86 -6.49
C CYS A 191 0.06 5.70 -5.33
N LEU A 192 0.82 6.77 -5.03
CA LEU A 192 1.85 6.79 -4.00
C LEU A 192 1.30 6.66 -2.56
N SER A 193 -0.01 6.80 -2.35
CA SER A 193 -0.61 6.50 -1.04
C SER A 193 -0.60 5.01 -0.67
N CYS A 194 -0.39 4.14 -1.66
CA CYS A 194 -0.16 2.69 -1.50
C CYS A 194 1.21 2.25 -2.03
N HIS A 195 1.67 2.87 -3.12
CA HIS A 195 2.94 2.61 -3.79
C HIS A 195 4.06 3.47 -3.19
N TYR A 196 4.36 3.22 -1.92
CA TYR A 196 5.43 3.89 -1.17
C TYR A 196 6.32 2.87 -0.47
N GLY A 197 7.40 3.37 0.13
CA GLY A 197 8.42 2.53 0.75
C GLY A 197 9.15 1.68 -0.29
N ASN A 198 9.80 0.63 0.19
CA ASN A 198 10.58 -0.28 -0.65
C ASN A 198 9.74 -1.38 -1.33
N PHE A 199 8.49 -1.08 -1.71
CA PHE A 199 7.59 -2.02 -2.37
C PHE A 199 7.68 -1.95 -3.91
N VAL A 200 6.96 -1.03 -4.56
CA VAL A 200 7.03 -0.76 -6.02
C VAL A 200 6.40 0.59 -6.34
N GLY A 201 6.97 1.33 -7.29
CA GLY A 201 6.40 2.56 -7.86
C GLY A 201 6.88 3.85 -7.18
N TRP A 202 7.39 3.76 -5.94
CA TRP A 202 8.01 4.90 -5.28
C TRP A 202 9.40 5.23 -5.85
N ASP A 203 10.09 4.19 -6.32
CA ASP A 203 11.35 4.24 -7.04
C ASP A 203 11.25 5.02 -8.37
N TYR A 204 10.04 5.12 -8.97
CA TYR A 204 9.75 6.02 -10.10
C TYR A 204 10.12 7.47 -9.84
N TYR A 205 9.93 7.89 -8.59
CA TYR A 205 10.26 9.24 -8.10
C TYR A 205 11.68 9.34 -7.58
N GLY A 206 12.50 8.29 -7.68
CA GLY A 206 13.84 8.26 -7.13
C GLY A 206 13.84 8.17 -5.61
N ARG A 207 12.92 7.42 -5.00
CA ARG A 207 12.84 7.34 -3.52
C ARG A 207 13.13 5.93 -3.04
N PHE A 208 14.03 5.83 -2.07
CA PHE A 208 14.36 4.60 -1.36
C PHE A 208 14.15 4.80 0.14
N GLU A 209 13.36 3.94 0.77
CA GLU A 209 13.03 4.04 2.20
C GLU A 209 14.25 3.76 3.06
N MET A 210 14.54 4.64 4.04
CA MET A 210 15.70 4.49 4.93
C MET A 210 15.58 3.27 5.85
N ASP A 211 16.65 2.90 6.54
CA ASP A 211 16.61 1.92 7.64
C ASP A 211 15.65 2.36 8.77
N TYR A 212 15.20 1.41 9.60
CA TYR A 212 14.24 1.70 10.69
C TYR A 212 14.95 2.30 11.91
N GLU A 213 16.17 1.85 12.14
CA GLU A 213 17.09 2.31 13.16
C GLU A 213 17.38 3.81 13.00
N ASP A 214 17.26 4.56 14.09
CA ASP A 214 17.42 6.02 14.12
C ASP A 214 18.78 6.48 13.59
N ASP A 215 19.84 5.73 13.90
CA ASP A 215 21.23 6.07 13.56
C ASP A 215 21.50 6.10 12.04
N PHE A 216 20.64 5.43 11.25
CA PHE A 216 20.76 5.34 9.79
C PHE A 216 19.75 6.25 9.06
N ARG A 217 18.94 7.02 9.79
CA ARG A 217 17.91 7.93 9.24
C ARG A 217 18.40 9.37 9.11
N VAL A 218 19.44 9.57 8.29
CA VAL A 218 20.12 10.86 8.03
C VAL A 218 19.90 11.34 6.59
N PRO A 219 19.90 12.66 6.30
CA PRO A 219 20.31 13.79 7.15
C PRO A 219 19.22 14.31 8.10
N LEU A 220 19.66 14.87 9.22
CA LEU A 220 18.82 15.67 10.11
C LEU A 220 18.79 17.13 9.63
N VAL A 221 17.65 17.80 9.79
CA VAL A 221 17.49 19.25 9.57
C VAL A 221 17.31 19.91 10.93
N ASP A 222 18.21 20.84 11.27
CA ASP A 222 18.27 21.49 12.59
C ASP A 222 18.28 20.50 13.77
N GLY A 223 19.01 19.39 13.62
CA GLY A 223 19.13 18.33 14.62
C GLY A 223 17.87 17.48 14.79
N LYS A 224 16.91 17.57 13.86
CA LYS A 224 15.67 16.80 13.88
C LYS A 224 15.48 16.02 12.59
N HIS A 225 14.79 14.89 12.71
CA HIS A 225 14.27 14.17 11.56
C HIS A 225 13.33 15.06 10.76
N ILE A 226 13.40 14.92 9.44
CA ILE A 226 12.45 15.57 8.52
C ILE A 226 11.04 14.98 8.70
N GLN A 227 10.05 15.67 8.14
CA GLN A 227 8.68 15.15 8.13
C GLN A 227 8.63 13.78 7.43
N ARG A 228 7.89 12.83 8.03
CA ARG A 228 7.68 11.46 7.53
C ARG A 228 6.25 11.27 7.00
N PRO A 229 5.87 11.88 5.86
CA PRO A 229 4.50 11.78 5.35
C PRO A 229 4.10 10.34 4.99
N TYR A 230 5.05 9.42 4.80
CA TYR A 230 4.77 8.01 4.49
C TYR A 230 5.14 7.05 5.63
N GLY A 231 5.36 7.56 6.84
CA GLY A 231 5.74 6.79 8.02
C GLY A 231 7.25 6.62 8.21
N LEU A 232 8.04 6.75 7.15
CA LEU A 232 9.50 6.80 7.20
C LEU A 232 10.08 7.86 6.25
N GLU A 233 11.29 8.30 6.55
CA GLU A 233 12.16 9.06 5.67
C GLU A 233 12.68 8.22 4.49
N TRP A 234 13.24 8.90 3.48
CA TRP A 234 13.80 8.25 2.30
C TRP A 234 15.04 8.96 1.79
N HIS A 235 15.91 8.19 1.13
CA HIS A 235 16.99 8.72 0.32
C HIS A 235 16.45 9.20 -1.03
N ASP A 236 16.89 10.39 -1.44
CA ASP A 236 16.69 10.90 -2.80
C ASP A 236 17.73 10.28 -3.74
N MET A 237 17.26 9.31 -4.53
CA MET A 237 17.97 8.54 -5.53
C MET A 237 17.74 9.10 -6.94
N ALA A 238 18.41 8.52 -7.95
CA ALA A 238 18.14 8.86 -9.34
C ALA A 238 16.70 8.43 -9.73
N PRO A 239 15.82 9.36 -10.16
CA PRO A 239 14.47 9.01 -10.60
C PRO A 239 14.46 8.39 -12.00
N ASP A 240 13.31 7.82 -12.37
CA ASP A 240 13.07 7.31 -13.72
C ASP A 240 13.13 8.43 -14.78
N VAL A 241 13.71 8.15 -15.94
CA VAL A 241 13.81 9.14 -17.03
C VAL A 241 12.45 9.57 -17.58
N HIS A 242 11.44 8.70 -17.53
CA HIS A 242 10.07 9.04 -17.95
C HIS A 242 9.44 10.03 -16.96
N ARG A 243 9.68 9.84 -15.66
CA ARG A 243 9.28 10.79 -14.63
C ARG A 243 9.97 12.14 -14.84
N MET A 244 11.26 12.13 -15.14
CA MET A 244 12.01 13.36 -15.45
C MET A 244 11.47 14.06 -16.69
N ALA A 245 10.96 13.31 -17.66
CA ALA A 245 10.30 13.82 -18.85
C ALA A 245 8.84 14.29 -18.62
N GLY A 246 8.31 14.18 -17.39
CA GLY A 246 6.98 14.67 -17.03
C GLY A 246 5.85 13.65 -17.17
N MET A 247 6.17 12.37 -17.42
CA MET A 247 5.14 11.31 -17.48
C MET A 247 4.65 10.95 -16.07
N SER A 248 3.33 10.82 -15.96
CA SER A 248 2.59 10.33 -14.80
C SER A 248 2.44 8.82 -14.83
N CYS A 249 2.10 8.22 -13.68
CA CYS A 249 1.81 6.78 -13.59
C CYS A 249 0.74 6.36 -14.62
N THR A 250 -0.28 7.20 -14.81
CA THR A 250 -1.40 6.93 -15.74
C THR A 250 -1.06 7.04 -17.21
N ASP A 251 0.12 7.54 -17.59
CA ASP A 251 0.54 7.56 -18.99
C ASP A 251 0.96 6.16 -19.46
N CYS A 252 1.52 5.33 -18.56
CA CYS A 252 1.80 3.91 -18.82
C CYS A 252 0.66 3.01 -18.33
N HIS A 253 0.13 3.29 -17.14
CA HIS A 253 -0.95 2.53 -16.50
C HIS A 253 -2.35 3.09 -16.81
N TYR A 254 -2.63 3.40 -18.07
CA TYR A 254 -3.84 4.11 -18.47
C TYR A 254 -5.13 3.30 -18.31
N THR A 255 -5.05 1.97 -18.22
CA THR A 255 -6.24 1.13 -18.02
C THR A 255 -6.71 1.19 -16.57
N GLY A 256 -5.79 1.25 -15.62
CA GLY A 256 -6.10 1.21 -14.18
C GLY A 256 -6.88 -0.06 -13.77
N PRO A 257 -7.37 -0.13 -12.53
CA PRO A 257 -8.09 -1.31 -12.04
C PRO A 257 -9.55 -1.38 -12.54
N CYS A 258 -10.05 -0.34 -13.19
CA CYS A 258 -11.47 -0.18 -13.52
C CYS A 258 -11.80 -0.37 -15.01
N ASN A 259 -10.80 -0.53 -15.89
CA ASN A 259 -11.03 -0.81 -17.31
C ASN A 259 -10.69 -2.27 -17.60
N GLY A 260 -11.66 -3.03 -18.12
CA GLY A 260 -11.63 -4.49 -18.25
C GLY A 260 -10.40 -5.11 -18.93
N LYS A 261 -10.51 -5.50 -20.21
CA LYS A 261 -9.51 -6.34 -20.91
C LYS A 261 -8.39 -5.56 -21.63
N ASP A 262 -8.35 -4.25 -21.48
CA ASP A 262 -7.33 -3.44 -22.14
C ASP A 262 -5.97 -3.67 -21.46
N ARG A 263 -4.90 -3.78 -22.25
CA ARG A 263 -3.53 -3.90 -21.72
C ARG A 263 -2.91 -2.53 -21.47
N ASN A 264 -2.08 -2.41 -20.45
CA ASN A 264 -1.26 -1.21 -20.25
C ASN A 264 -0.21 -1.05 -21.37
N ALA A 265 0.38 0.15 -21.44
CA ALA A 265 1.44 0.43 -22.39
C ALA A 265 2.68 -0.41 -22.08
N THR A 266 3.36 -0.88 -23.12
CA THR A 266 4.67 -1.53 -23.05
C THR A 266 5.73 -0.61 -23.62
N CYS A 267 7.01 -0.87 -23.32
CA CYS A 267 8.13 -0.09 -23.84
C CYS A 267 8.08 0.06 -25.38
N THR A 268 7.71 -1.03 -26.04
CA THR A 268 7.62 -1.12 -27.51
C THR A 268 6.53 -0.25 -28.12
N ASP A 269 5.47 0.11 -27.39
CA ASP A 269 4.41 0.99 -27.89
C ASP A 269 4.92 2.42 -28.17
N CYS A 270 5.99 2.85 -27.48
CA CYS A 270 6.59 4.18 -27.63
C CYS A 270 7.97 4.16 -28.31
N HIS A 271 8.71 3.04 -28.24
CA HIS A 271 10.10 2.99 -28.69
C HIS A 271 10.31 2.35 -30.09
N LEU A 272 9.29 1.74 -30.72
CA LEU A 272 9.43 1.02 -32.00
C LEU A 272 9.17 1.82 -33.29
N GLY A 273 8.66 3.07 -33.23
CA GLY A 273 8.61 3.94 -34.43
C GLY A 273 7.28 4.59 -34.76
N ASP A 274 6.15 4.05 -34.31
CA ASP A 274 4.82 4.58 -34.62
C ASP A 274 4.35 5.59 -33.56
N ASN A 275 5.24 6.52 -33.17
CA ASN A 275 5.04 7.56 -32.15
C ASN A 275 3.74 8.36 -32.34
N LYS A 276 2.62 7.85 -31.84
CA LYS A 276 1.30 8.50 -31.84
C LYS A 276 0.88 9.03 -30.46
N GLY A 277 1.74 8.88 -29.45
CA GLY A 277 1.51 9.36 -28.08
C GLY A 277 1.96 10.80 -27.84
N SER A 278 1.46 11.41 -26.76
CA SER A 278 1.82 12.76 -26.29
C SER A 278 3.28 12.88 -25.84
N HIS A 279 3.96 11.76 -25.62
CA HIS A 279 5.36 11.66 -25.23
C HIS A 279 6.07 10.76 -26.24
N SER A 280 7.02 11.30 -27.01
CA SER A 280 7.86 10.52 -27.93
C SER A 280 9.20 10.19 -27.26
N GLY A 281 9.53 8.91 -27.15
CA GLY A 281 10.84 8.46 -26.68
C GLY A 281 11.87 8.36 -27.82
N PRO A 282 13.17 8.29 -27.51
CA PRO A 282 14.18 7.94 -28.50
C PRO A 282 13.85 6.57 -29.11
N LEU A 283 13.95 6.46 -30.43
CA LEU A 283 13.67 5.22 -31.12
C LEU A 283 14.73 4.18 -30.78
N MET A 284 14.27 2.94 -30.64
CA MET A 284 15.13 1.80 -30.39
C MET A 284 15.88 1.40 -31.67
N ASP A 285 17.22 1.36 -31.62
CA ASP A 285 18.02 0.82 -32.72
C ASP A 285 17.88 -0.71 -32.80
N ARG A 286 17.05 -1.19 -33.73
CA ARG A 286 16.74 -2.61 -33.94
C ARG A 286 17.92 -3.45 -34.45
N LYS A 287 19.08 -2.85 -34.73
CA LYS A 287 20.33 -3.58 -35.05
C LYS A 287 21.14 -3.92 -33.80
N ARG A 288 20.85 -3.27 -32.67
CA ARG A 288 21.59 -3.46 -31.42
C ARG A 288 21.12 -4.74 -30.72
N ILE A 289 22.05 -5.58 -30.28
CA ILE A 289 21.77 -6.71 -29.38
C ILE A 289 21.02 -6.17 -28.16
N GLY A 290 19.88 -6.75 -27.80
CA GLY A 290 18.97 -6.13 -26.85
C GLY A 290 17.64 -5.72 -27.49
N HIS A 291 17.73 -5.22 -28.73
CA HIS A 291 16.66 -4.49 -29.42
C HIS A 291 16.22 -5.17 -30.71
N ARG A 292 16.91 -6.26 -31.10
CA ARG A 292 16.57 -6.98 -32.33
C ARG A 292 15.23 -7.69 -32.13
N PRO A 293 14.43 -7.86 -33.17
CA PRO A 293 13.13 -8.53 -33.05
C PRO A 293 13.23 -9.94 -32.47
N GLU A 294 14.28 -10.68 -32.81
CA GLU A 294 14.57 -12.01 -32.27
C GLU A 294 14.95 -12.01 -30.77
N ASP A 295 15.33 -10.86 -30.20
CA ASP A 295 15.69 -10.74 -28.79
C ASP A 295 14.49 -10.38 -27.90
N ALA A 296 13.37 -9.91 -28.47
CA ALA A 296 12.32 -9.17 -27.76
C ALA A 296 11.62 -9.96 -26.64
N ASP A 297 11.60 -11.28 -26.73
CA ASP A 297 10.97 -12.18 -25.76
C ASP A 297 11.96 -12.92 -24.87
N LEU A 298 13.27 -12.62 -24.96
CA LEU A 298 14.30 -13.33 -24.21
C LEU A 298 14.64 -12.69 -22.87
N PHE A 299 14.35 -11.39 -22.70
CA PHE A 299 14.63 -10.66 -21.47
C PHE A 299 13.79 -9.39 -21.36
N ASP A 300 13.64 -8.89 -20.13
CA ASP A 300 12.92 -7.64 -19.88
C ASP A 300 13.82 -6.42 -20.15
N CYS A 301 13.24 -5.33 -20.65
CA CYS A 301 14.01 -4.10 -20.94
C CYS A 301 14.75 -3.58 -19.70
N ALA A 302 14.15 -3.75 -18.52
CA ALA A 302 14.71 -3.37 -17.23
C ALA A 302 16.06 -4.05 -16.93
N VAL A 303 16.36 -5.22 -17.53
CA VAL A 303 17.65 -5.90 -17.38
C VAL A 303 18.81 -4.96 -17.75
N CYS A 304 18.68 -4.24 -18.86
CA CYS A 304 19.70 -3.28 -19.29
C CYS A 304 19.43 -1.88 -18.75
N HIS A 305 18.15 -1.50 -18.59
CA HIS A 305 17.75 -0.12 -18.40
C HIS A 305 17.44 0.31 -16.97
N ALA A 306 17.23 -0.61 -16.03
CA ALA A 306 17.07 -0.25 -14.62
C ALA A 306 18.37 0.36 -14.10
N VAL A 307 18.32 1.54 -13.49
CA VAL A 307 19.51 2.23 -12.97
C VAL A 307 19.90 1.68 -11.59
N TRP A 308 18.92 1.32 -10.78
CA TRP A 308 19.09 0.70 -9.46
C TRP A 308 17.84 -0.11 -9.11
N ALA A 309 17.96 -1.06 -8.18
CA ALA A 309 16.82 -1.82 -7.68
C ALA A 309 16.88 -1.93 -6.16
N VAL A 310 15.71 -2.04 -5.53
CA VAL A 310 15.57 -2.35 -4.11
C VAL A 310 16.02 -3.79 -3.87
N GLN A 311 16.86 -4.02 -2.87
CA GLN A 311 17.45 -5.31 -2.51
C GLN A 311 17.46 -5.52 -0.99
N ASP A 312 16.38 -5.12 -0.31
CA ASP A 312 16.16 -5.43 1.12
C ASP A 312 16.19 -6.94 1.35
N ARG A 313 16.86 -7.41 2.42
CA ARG A 313 16.99 -8.85 2.76
C ARG A 313 16.69 -9.13 4.23
N GLY A 314 16.42 -10.40 4.51
CA GLY A 314 16.16 -10.93 5.85
C GLY A 314 14.99 -10.23 6.54
N ARG A 315 13.86 -10.07 5.85
CA ARG A 315 12.68 -9.42 6.40
C ARG A 315 12.08 -10.32 7.49
N SER A 316 12.13 -9.88 8.75
CA SER A 316 11.55 -10.63 9.87
C SER A 316 10.32 -9.90 10.39
N VAL A 317 9.18 -10.61 10.48
CA VAL A 317 7.91 -10.05 10.96
C VAL A 317 7.50 -10.81 12.21
N ILE A 318 7.37 -10.08 13.31
CA ILE A 318 7.28 -10.66 14.65
C ILE A 318 5.96 -10.25 15.27
N ARG A 319 5.12 -11.24 15.58
CA ARG A 319 3.87 -11.06 16.32
C ARG A 319 4.13 -11.18 17.81
N GLN A 320 3.62 -10.21 18.57
CA GLN A 320 3.68 -10.23 20.03
C GLN A 320 2.30 -9.94 20.63
N ASP A 321 1.83 -10.80 21.55
CA ASP A 321 0.51 -10.69 22.19
C ASP A 321 0.54 -10.17 23.64
N PHE A 322 1.72 -9.92 24.19
CA PHE A 322 1.92 -9.38 25.54
C PHE A 322 2.39 -7.92 25.50
N PRO A 323 2.04 -7.10 26.52
CA PRO A 323 2.36 -5.68 26.55
C PRO A 323 3.79 -5.47 27.03
N ASP A 324 4.76 -5.65 26.12
CA ASP A 324 6.17 -5.32 26.36
C ASP A 324 6.76 -4.62 25.13
N TYR A 325 7.03 -3.33 25.25
CA TYR A 325 7.45 -2.47 24.15
C TYR A 325 8.88 -1.95 24.32
N ASP A 326 9.57 -2.30 25.41
CA ASP A 326 10.90 -1.75 25.72
C ASP A 326 11.90 -2.06 24.61
N ASP A 327 11.95 -3.33 24.19
CA ASP A 327 12.82 -3.80 23.09
C ASP A 327 12.48 -3.14 21.74
N TRP A 328 11.26 -2.64 21.60
CA TRP A 328 10.76 -2.00 20.38
C TRP A 328 10.90 -0.48 20.39
N SER A 329 11.31 0.13 21.51
CA SER A 329 11.42 1.59 21.64
C SER A 329 12.28 2.23 20.55
N TYR A 330 13.43 1.61 20.24
CA TYR A 330 14.35 2.06 19.19
C TYR A 330 13.84 1.80 17.76
N LEU A 331 12.87 0.89 17.60
CA LEU A 331 12.27 0.48 16.32
C LEU A 331 10.78 0.81 16.23
N ALA A 332 10.32 1.78 17.03
CA ALA A 332 8.93 2.25 17.02
C ALA A 332 8.51 2.77 15.64
N ILE A 333 9.48 3.31 14.90
CA ILE A 333 9.28 3.85 13.56
C ILE A 333 9.65 2.77 12.54
N GLN A 334 8.62 2.12 12.01
CA GLN A 334 8.75 1.02 11.04
C GLN A 334 7.61 1.07 10.03
N GLY A 335 7.28 2.30 9.63
CA GLY A 335 6.25 2.59 8.64
C GLY A 335 4.84 2.16 9.01
N SER A 336 4.50 1.81 10.25
CA SER A 336 3.16 1.40 10.71
C SER A 336 2.67 2.34 11.81
N SER A 337 1.57 3.07 11.57
CA SER A 337 1.11 4.09 12.53
C SER A 337 0.57 3.46 13.82
N GLU A 338 0.01 2.24 13.73
CA GLU A 338 -0.47 1.50 14.90
C GLU A 338 0.68 1.02 15.79
N VAL A 339 1.79 0.56 15.20
CA VAL A 339 2.99 0.19 15.96
C VAL A 339 3.63 1.43 16.57
N GLU A 340 3.85 2.47 15.76
CA GLU A 340 4.47 3.70 16.21
C GLU A 340 3.70 4.35 17.37
N ALA A 341 2.38 4.49 17.22
CA ALA A 341 1.52 5.07 18.25
C ALA A 341 1.53 4.22 19.52
N THR A 342 1.45 2.89 19.41
CA THR A 342 1.43 2.01 20.58
C THR A 342 2.75 2.09 21.33
N VAL A 343 3.88 1.84 20.67
CA VAL A 343 5.20 1.83 21.31
C VAL A 343 5.46 3.18 21.97
N LYS A 344 5.32 4.30 21.24
CA LYS A 344 5.58 5.64 21.78
C LYS A 344 4.64 6.06 22.91
N THR A 345 3.43 5.51 22.96
CA THR A 345 2.48 5.83 24.05
C THR A 345 2.90 5.13 25.34
N TYR A 346 3.35 3.88 25.27
CA TYR A 346 3.55 3.06 26.45
C TYR A 346 4.98 3.09 26.99
N VAL A 347 6.02 3.19 26.16
CA VAL A 347 7.42 3.14 26.64
C VAL A 347 7.78 4.23 27.67
N ASP A 348 7.04 5.35 27.69
CA ASP A 348 7.23 6.44 28.66
C ASP A 348 6.34 6.32 29.92
N LEU A 349 5.48 5.29 30.00
CA LEU A 349 4.58 5.03 31.12
C LEU A 349 5.14 3.95 32.05
N PRO A 350 4.75 3.93 33.34
CA PRO A 350 5.02 2.80 34.23
C PRO A 350 4.50 1.49 33.63
N TYR A 351 5.25 0.40 33.82
CA TYR A 351 4.94 -0.92 33.22
C TYR A 351 3.53 -1.42 33.58
N GLU A 352 3.03 -1.08 34.78
CA GLU A 352 1.67 -1.41 35.23
C GLU A 352 0.55 -0.77 34.39
N ASP A 353 0.85 0.30 33.64
CA ASP A 353 -0.10 1.01 32.78
C ASP A 353 -0.07 0.50 31.32
N TRP A 354 0.80 -0.46 31.01
CA TRP A 354 0.95 -0.99 29.65
C TRP A 354 -0.21 -1.92 29.31
N VAL A 355 -0.90 -1.65 28.21
CA VAL A 355 -2.07 -2.41 27.79
C VAL A 355 -1.75 -3.43 26.72
N ILE A 356 -2.53 -4.51 26.69
CA ILE A 356 -2.40 -5.59 25.70
C ILE A 356 -2.40 -5.02 24.27
N PRO A 357 -1.40 -5.39 23.45
CA PRO A 357 -1.28 -4.88 22.09
C PRO A 357 -2.50 -5.26 21.24
N ARG A 358 -2.97 -4.34 20.40
CA ARG A 358 -4.03 -4.62 19.43
C ARG A 358 -3.70 -4.00 18.08
N MET A 359 -3.95 -4.74 17.01
CA MET A 359 -3.80 -4.29 15.63
C MET A 359 -5.07 -4.55 14.85
N ARG A 360 -5.43 -3.62 13.96
CA ARG A 360 -6.61 -3.75 13.10
C ARG A 360 -6.36 -4.77 11.98
N ASP A 361 -7.31 -5.67 11.75
CA ASP A 361 -7.44 -6.44 10.51
C ASP A 361 -7.87 -5.49 9.38
N LYS A 362 -7.02 -5.35 8.36
CA LYS A 362 -7.20 -4.34 7.29
C LYS A 362 -8.32 -4.68 6.31
N ILE A 363 -8.93 -5.86 6.44
CA ILE A 363 -10.04 -6.32 5.60
C ILE A 363 -11.37 -6.29 6.37
N THR A 364 -11.41 -6.73 7.63
CA THR A 364 -12.67 -6.65 8.44
C THR A 364 -12.85 -5.31 9.13
N GLY A 365 -11.75 -4.62 9.45
CA GLY A 365 -11.75 -3.42 10.27
C GLY A 365 -11.76 -3.70 11.77
N ASP A 366 -11.83 -4.95 12.21
CA ASP A 366 -11.85 -5.31 13.64
C ASP A 366 -10.46 -5.21 14.27
N TYR A 367 -10.41 -4.80 15.55
CA TYR A 367 -9.18 -4.83 16.34
C TYR A 367 -8.98 -6.20 16.97
N ARG A 368 -7.83 -6.82 16.68
CA ARG A 368 -7.43 -8.14 17.21
C ARG A 368 -6.24 -8.02 18.14
N GLN A 369 -6.08 -8.96 19.06
CA GLN A 369 -4.93 -9.01 19.95
C GLN A 369 -3.64 -9.22 19.17
N GLY A 370 -2.58 -8.57 19.66
CA GLY A 370 -1.22 -8.65 19.14
C GLY A 370 -0.83 -7.52 18.20
N LEU A 371 0.44 -7.16 18.22
CA LEU A 371 1.08 -6.27 17.25
C LEU A 371 2.03 -7.07 16.36
N TRP A 372 2.14 -6.66 15.10
CA TRP A 372 3.12 -7.16 14.15
C TRP A 372 4.23 -6.12 13.96
N PHE A 373 5.39 -6.42 14.53
CA PHE A 373 6.63 -5.69 14.34
C PHE A 373 7.39 -6.21 13.11
N GLU A 374 8.31 -5.41 12.59
CA GLU A 374 9.07 -5.72 11.39
C GLU A 374 10.49 -5.17 11.50
N ILE A 375 11.45 -5.97 11.06
CA ILE A 375 12.86 -5.62 10.93
C ILE A 375 13.43 -6.21 9.64
N PHE A 376 14.60 -5.73 9.23
CA PHE A 376 15.36 -6.24 8.10
C PHE A 376 16.79 -6.55 8.55
N ALA A 377 17.39 -7.61 8.00
CA ALA A 377 18.81 -7.87 8.20
C ALA A 377 19.67 -6.84 7.46
N GLU A 378 19.23 -6.44 6.27
CA GLU A 378 19.83 -5.34 5.52
C GLU A 378 18.79 -4.64 4.66
N ARG A 379 18.84 -3.30 4.64
CA ARG A 379 18.16 -2.50 3.64
C ARG A 379 19.19 -1.96 2.66
N ARG A 380 19.01 -2.29 1.38
CA ARG A 380 19.99 -1.97 0.34
C ARG A 380 19.30 -1.60 -0.95
N TRP A 381 19.83 -0.57 -1.60
CA TRP A 381 19.73 -0.38 -3.04
C TRP A 381 21.09 -0.74 -3.63
N GLY A 382 21.12 -1.40 -4.78
CA GLY A 382 22.39 -1.89 -5.30
C GLY A 382 22.32 -2.44 -6.70
N ALA A 383 23.27 -3.32 -7.01
CA ALA A 383 23.35 -3.99 -8.30
C ALA A 383 21.98 -4.60 -8.67
N VAL A 384 21.59 -4.39 -9.93
CA VAL A 384 20.37 -4.97 -10.48
C VAL A 384 20.60 -6.46 -10.64
N GLU A 385 20.10 -7.24 -9.70
CA GLU A 385 20.20 -8.71 -9.72
C GLU A 385 19.32 -9.29 -10.82
N LEU A 386 19.87 -10.26 -11.54
CA LEU A 386 19.26 -10.83 -12.75
C LEU A 386 19.13 -12.34 -12.63
N ALA A 387 18.00 -12.89 -13.04
CA ALA A 387 17.84 -14.32 -13.21
C ALA A 387 16.69 -14.67 -14.16
N GLU A 388 16.64 -15.92 -14.62
CA GLU A 388 15.63 -16.40 -15.57
C GLU A 388 14.30 -16.64 -14.85
N ASN A 389 13.24 -15.95 -15.28
CA ASN A 389 11.89 -16.17 -14.76
C ASN A 389 11.34 -17.55 -15.18
N ALA A 390 10.13 -17.89 -14.71
CA ALA A 390 9.49 -19.17 -15.00
C ALA A 390 9.27 -19.46 -16.50
N TYR A 391 9.42 -18.45 -17.36
CA TYR A 391 9.32 -18.57 -18.83
C TYR A 391 10.69 -18.61 -19.51
N GLY A 392 11.79 -18.71 -18.75
CA GLY A 392 13.16 -18.69 -19.27
C GLY A 392 13.64 -17.30 -19.72
N ARG A 393 12.91 -16.23 -19.39
CA ARG A 393 13.31 -14.86 -19.73
C ARG A 393 14.17 -14.27 -18.65
N LEU A 394 15.28 -13.64 -19.02
CA LEU A 394 16.11 -12.92 -18.05
C LEU A 394 15.35 -11.68 -17.55
N ALA A 395 15.20 -11.57 -16.24
CA ALA A 395 14.45 -10.51 -15.58
C ALA A 395 15.24 -9.95 -14.39
N VAL A 396 14.87 -8.75 -13.94
CA VAL A 396 15.34 -8.23 -12.66
C VAL A 396 14.62 -8.98 -11.54
N VAL A 397 15.35 -9.35 -10.49
CA VAL A 397 14.80 -10.11 -9.37
C VAL A 397 15.09 -9.48 -8.02
N ARG A 398 14.23 -9.77 -7.04
CA ARG A 398 14.34 -9.33 -5.65
C ARG A 398 14.00 -10.46 -4.69
N PRO A 399 14.59 -10.51 -3.49
CA PRO A 399 14.33 -11.53 -2.48
C PRO A 399 12.99 -11.25 -1.74
N ILE A 400 11.88 -11.18 -2.49
CA ILE A 400 10.55 -10.81 -1.95
C ILE A 400 10.07 -11.79 -0.87
N LEU A 401 10.42 -13.06 -0.98
CA LEU A 401 10.05 -14.11 -0.04
C LEU A 401 11.18 -14.44 0.95
N ASP A 402 12.25 -13.65 1.02
CA ASP A 402 13.23 -13.70 2.12
C ASP A 402 12.59 -13.10 3.38
N LEU A 403 11.69 -13.90 3.95
CA LEU A 403 10.72 -13.54 4.97
C LEU A 403 10.73 -14.59 6.08
N SER A 404 10.68 -14.15 7.33
CA SER A 404 10.49 -15.02 8.49
C SER A 404 9.40 -14.51 9.42
N LEU A 405 8.68 -15.44 10.04
CA LEU A 405 7.60 -15.16 10.99
C LEU A 405 7.89 -15.75 12.35
N THR A 406 7.82 -14.91 13.38
CA THR A 406 7.90 -15.34 14.78
C THR A 406 6.62 -14.92 15.49
N TYR A 407 6.10 -15.77 16.37
CA TYR A 407 4.94 -15.46 17.20
C TYR A 407 5.23 -15.76 18.66
N VAL A 408 5.11 -14.74 19.50
CA VAL A 408 5.16 -14.83 20.95
C VAL A 408 3.79 -14.54 21.54
N ASP A 409 3.26 -15.50 22.30
CA ASP A 409 1.91 -15.40 22.87
C ASP A 409 1.84 -14.49 24.11
N SER A 410 0.65 -14.36 24.69
CA SER A 410 0.40 -13.52 25.86
C SER A 410 1.15 -13.95 27.13
N GLY A 411 1.66 -15.18 27.17
CA GLY A 411 2.48 -15.71 28.27
C GLY A 411 3.98 -15.56 28.03
N GLY A 412 4.40 -14.90 26.95
CA GLY A 412 5.81 -14.79 26.57
C GLY A 412 6.37 -16.07 25.93
N VAL A 413 5.51 -17.02 25.57
CA VAL A 413 5.94 -18.30 24.97
C VAL A 413 6.03 -18.15 23.46
N VAL A 414 7.20 -18.48 22.89
CA VAL A 414 7.39 -18.56 21.45
C VAL A 414 6.61 -19.75 20.90
N ARG A 415 5.57 -19.46 20.10
CA ARG A 415 4.69 -20.45 19.46
C ARG A 415 5.18 -20.84 18.06
N PHE A 416 5.76 -19.89 17.36
CA PHE A 416 6.46 -20.10 16.10
C PHE A 416 7.76 -19.32 16.16
N ASP A 417 8.86 -19.98 15.83
CA ASP A 417 10.20 -19.41 15.81
C ASP A 417 10.74 -19.45 14.39
N ASN A 418 10.88 -18.28 13.76
CA ASN A 418 11.48 -18.14 12.43
C ASN A 418 10.83 -19.07 11.38
N LEU A 419 9.50 -19.10 11.32
CA LEU A 419 8.76 -19.80 10.26
C LEU A 419 9.04 -19.11 8.92
N GLN A 420 9.56 -19.87 7.96
CA GLN A 420 9.98 -19.35 6.65
C GLN A 420 9.19 -20.01 5.51
N PRO A 421 9.10 -19.37 4.33
CA PRO A 421 8.63 -20.02 3.11
C PRO A 421 9.38 -21.33 2.84
N LYS A 422 8.65 -22.42 2.56
CA LYS A 422 9.18 -23.78 2.38
C LYS A 422 9.96 -23.96 1.07
N SER A 423 9.93 -22.94 0.23
CA SER A 423 10.58 -22.90 -1.08
C SER A 423 9.91 -23.82 -2.11
N ILE A 424 9.65 -23.24 -3.27
CA ILE A 424 9.35 -23.98 -4.50
C ILE A 424 10.64 -24.73 -4.87
N ASN A 425 10.81 -25.91 -4.25
CA ASN A 425 11.88 -26.93 -4.37
C ASN A 425 13.32 -26.44 -4.59
N ALA A 426 14.10 -26.20 -3.52
CA ALA A 426 15.47 -26.74 -3.41
C ALA A 426 16.04 -26.63 -1.99
N ASP A 427 16.44 -27.80 -1.49
CA ASP A 427 17.21 -28.09 -0.28
C ASP A 427 18.58 -27.36 -0.23
N PRO A 428 18.85 -26.52 0.78
CA PRO A 428 20.14 -25.84 0.93
C PRO A 428 21.26 -26.72 1.51
N VAL A 429 21.00 -27.97 1.90
CA VAL A 429 21.97 -28.84 2.60
C VAL A 429 22.85 -29.67 1.65
N SER A 430 22.46 -29.85 0.38
CA SER A 430 23.17 -30.79 -0.51
C SER A 430 24.34 -30.22 -1.31
N GLY A 431 24.66 -28.92 -1.22
CA GLY A 431 25.81 -28.33 -1.93
C GLY A 431 25.78 -28.44 -3.46
N ASN A 432 24.67 -28.92 -4.05
CA ASN A 432 24.46 -29.00 -5.48
C ASN A 432 23.67 -27.77 -5.95
N VAL A 433 24.36 -26.64 -6.13
CA VAL A 433 23.86 -25.57 -6.99
C VAL A 433 24.15 -25.97 -8.44
N THR A 434 23.30 -26.86 -8.97
CA THR A 434 23.21 -27.12 -10.40
C THR A 434 21.84 -26.66 -10.87
N GLY A 435 21.75 -25.49 -11.50
CA GLY A 435 20.50 -25.07 -12.12
C GLY A 435 20.46 -23.59 -12.47
N THR A 436 20.33 -23.31 -13.76
CA THR A 436 19.69 -22.11 -14.30
C THR A 436 18.34 -21.89 -13.61
N GLY A 437 18.21 -20.86 -12.76
CA GLY A 437 16.95 -20.55 -12.08
C GLY A 437 17.10 -19.55 -10.93
N ILE A 438 16.03 -18.80 -10.67
CA ILE A 438 15.89 -17.88 -9.53
C ILE A 438 15.83 -18.70 -8.24
N SER A 439 16.55 -18.29 -7.18
CA SER A 439 16.35 -18.87 -5.84
C SER A 439 14.86 -18.78 -5.47
N PRO A 440 14.24 -19.79 -4.87
CA PRO A 440 12.80 -19.81 -4.58
C PRO A 440 12.32 -18.66 -3.66
N LEU A 441 13.24 -17.94 -3.02
CA LEU A 441 12.96 -16.73 -2.23
C LEU A 441 12.93 -15.44 -3.07
N TRP A 442 13.45 -15.51 -4.28
CA TRP A 442 13.59 -14.40 -5.20
C TRP A 442 12.48 -14.45 -6.24
N LEU A 443 11.89 -13.29 -6.55
CA LEU A 443 10.81 -13.18 -7.51
C LEU A 443 11.13 -12.11 -8.55
N PRO A 444 10.63 -12.26 -9.79
CA PRO A 444 10.71 -11.21 -10.80
C PRO A 444 10.13 -9.89 -10.29
N TYR A 445 10.82 -8.81 -10.63
CA TYR A 445 10.50 -7.45 -10.23
C TYR A 445 10.66 -6.52 -11.43
N PHE A 446 9.75 -5.55 -11.56
CA PHE A 446 9.88 -4.49 -12.55
C PHE A 446 10.25 -3.16 -11.87
N PRO A 447 11.54 -2.82 -11.77
CA PRO A 447 11.98 -1.55 -11.22
C PRO A 447 11.43 -0.39 -12.05
N HIS A 448 10.91 0.63 -11.38
CA HIS A 448 10.53 1.90 -12.00
C HIS A 448 11.70 2.87 -11.92
N THR A 449 12.89 2.43 -12.36
CA THR A 449 14.13 3.22 -12.29
C THR A 449 14.80 3.28 -13.66
N ILE A 450 14.00 3.31 -14.72
CA ILE A 450 14.47 3.22 -16.09
C ILE A 450 15.35 4.43 -16.42
N GLY A 451 16.48 4.16 -17.08
CA GLY A 451 17.42 5.16 -17.54
C GLY A 451 18.31 4.68 -18.68
N PRO A 452 19.46 5.35 -18.90
CA PRO A 452 20.43 4.92 -19.90
C PRO A 452 20.87 3.47 -19.65
N ALA A 453 20.97 2.69 -20.73
CA ALA A 453 21.35 1.29 -20.63
C ALA A 453 22.75 1.14 -20.01
N ASP A 454 22.87 0.21 -19.07
CA ASP A 454 24.14 -0.13 -18.43
C ASP A 454 25.02 -0.97 -19.35
N ALA A 455 26.26 -0.52 -19.53
CA ALA A 455 27.19 -1.14 -20.45
C ALA A 455 27.59 -2.56 -20.01
N PHE A 456 27.76 -2.81 -18.71
CA PHE A 456 28.15 -4.12 -18.19
C PHE A 456 26.99 -5.12 -18.30
N ARG A 457 25.76 -4.71 -17.96
CA ARG A 457 24.57 -5.56 -18.15
C ARG A 457 24.30 -5.84 -19.63
N THR A 458 24.54 -4.88 -20.52
CA THR A 458 24.47 -5.11 -21.97
C THR A 458 25.49 -6.16 -22.43
N ILE A 459 26.73 -6.12 -21.93
CA ILE A 459 27.76 -7.13 -22.23
C ILE A 459 27.35 -8.50 -21.65
N TYR A 460 26.80 -8.54 -20.44
CA TYR A 460 26.29 -9.75 -19.82
C TYR A 460 25.18 -10.39 -20.66
N VAL A 461 24.17 -9.61 -21.07
CA VAL A 461 23.06 -10.08 -21.93
C VAL A 461 23.59 -10.65 -23.24
N ARG A 462 24.56 -9.98 -23.87
CA ARG A 462 25.21 -10.49 -25.08
C ARG A 462 25.89 -11.85 -24.84
N SER A 463 26.62 -11.99 -23.74
CA SER A 463 27.27 -13.25 -23.36
C SER A 463 26.25 -14.35 -23.06
N TRP A 464 25.16 -14.02 -22.36
CA TRP A 464 24.06 -14.92 -22.04
C TRP A 464 23.35 -15.40 -23.31
N LEU A 465 23.01 -14.50 -24.24
CA LEU A 465 22.41 -14.84 -25.53
C LEU A 465 23.29 -15.81 -26.34
N ASN A 466 24.59 -15.53 -26.43
CA ASN A 466 25.52 -16.41 -27.14
C ASN A 466 25.54 -17.84 -26.57
N LYS A 467 25.36 -18.01 -25.26
CA LYS A 467 25.27 -19.34 -24.63
C LYS A 467 23.96 -20.06 -24.95
N GLN A 468 22.85 -19.32 -25.09
CA GLN A 468 21.55 -19.89 -25.46
C GLN A 468 21.55 -20.41 -26.90
N PHE A 469 22.22 -19.72 -27.83
CA PHE A 469 22.32 -20.15 -29.24
C PHE A 469 23.32 -21.30 -29.48
N LEU A 470 24.11 -21.69 -28.47
CA LEU A 470 25.04 -22.82 -28.53
C LEU A 470 24.46 -24.11 -27.89
N LYS A 471 23.30 -24.01 -27.23
CA LYS A 471 22.48 -25.15 -26.80
C LYS A 471 21.48 -25.47 -27.89
#